data_AF-A0A941Z174-F1
#
_entry.id   AF-A0A941Z174-F1
#
_cell.length_a   1.000
_cell.length_b   1.000
_cell.length_c   1.000
_cell.angle_alpha   90.00
_cell.angle_beta   90.00
_cell.angle_gamma   90.00
#
_symmetry.space_group_name_H-M   'P 1'
#
loop_
_entity.id
_entity.type
_entity.pdbx_description
1 polymer ?
#
loop_
_entity_poly.entity_id
_entity_poly.type
_entity_poly.pdbx_seq_one_letter_code
_entity_poly.pdbx_strand_id
1 'polypeptide(L)' 'MSREIKTIVPGMHFLEGPRWHDGRIWFSDFYSQQVYSAAEDGADLRVEARVPQQPSGLG' A
#
# COMPACT_ATOMS: atom_id res chain seq x y z
N MET A 1 -1.38 4.33 -28.56
CA MET A 1 -2.27 3.61 -27.64
C MET A 1 -2.33 4.37 -26.34
N SER A 2 -3.52 4.69 -25.83
CA SER A 2 -3.67 5.32 -24.51
C SER A 2 -3.41 4.27 -23.43
N ARG A 3 -2.75 4.69 -22.34
CA ARG A 3 -2.51 3.84 -21.18
C ARG A 3 -3.72 3.97 -20.26
N GLU A 4 -4.41 2.88 -19.98
CA GLU A 4 -5.50 2.85 -19.01
C GLU A 4 -4.93 2.86 -17.59
N ILE A 5 -5.48 3.71 -16.72
CA ILE A 5 -5.11 3.79 -15.30
C ILE A 5 -6.26 3.23 -14.50
N LYS A 6 -5.99 2.23 -13.65
CA LYS A 6 -6.97 1.57 -12.79
C LYS A 6 -6.54 1.68 -11.32
N THR A 7 -7.48 2.04 -10.46
CA THR A 7 -7.32 1.94 -9.00
C THR A 7 -7.54 0.49 -8.57
N ILE A 8 -6.58 -0.10 -7.86
CA ILE A 8 -6.63 -1.49 -7.39
C ILE A 8 -6.94 -1.61 -5.88
N VAL A 9 -6.55 -0.62 -5.07
CA VAL A 9 -6.84 -0.57 -3.63
C VAL A 9 -7.44 0.79 -3.28
N PRO A 10 -8.78 0.92 -3.19
CA PRO A 10 -9.44 2.16 -2.82
C PRO A 10 -9.51 2.36 -1.29
N GLY A 11 -9.89 3.56 -0.85
CA GLY A 11 -10.23 3.81 0.56
C GLY A 11 -9.04 3.90 1.52
N MET A 12 -7.84 4.17 1.01
CA MET A 12 -6.64 4.40 1.80
C MET A 12 -6.49 5.89 2.17
N HIS A 13 -5.64 6.21 3.15
CA HIS A 13 -5.51 7.60 3.63
C HIS A 13 -4.33 8.33 3.00
N PHE A 14 -3.10 7.95 3.35
CA PHE A 14 -1.88 8.60 2.84
C PHE A 14 -0.80 7.53 2.63
N LEU A 15 -0.75 7.04 1.39
CA LEU A 15 0.11 5.93 1.01
C LEU A 15 1.52 6.41 0.68
N GLU A 16 2.52 5.69 1.21
CA GLU A 16 3.93 5.95 0.97
C GLU A 16 4.71 4.64 0.73
N GLY A 17 5.92 4.80 0.20
CA GLY A 17 6.89 3.70 0.09
C GLY A 17 6.44 2.48 -0.72
N PRO A 18 5.77 2.61 -1.89
CA PRO A 18 5.37 1.44 -2.67
C PRO A 18 6.61 0.62 -3.10
N ARG A 19 6.63 -0.68 -2.80
CA ARG A 19 7.70 -1.62 -3.18
C ARG A 19 7.11 -2.95 -3.61
N TRP A 20 7.67 -3.54 -4.67
CA TRP A 20 7.33 -4.90 -5.07
C TRP A 20 8.23 -5.90 -4.35
N HIS A 21 7.63 -6.89 -3.71
CA HIS A 21 8.33 -7.97 -3.04
C HIS A 21 7.46 -9.23 -3.01
N ASP A 22 8.03 -10.37 -3.40
CA ASP A 22 7.38 -11.69 -3.44
C ASP A 22 6.01 -11.69 -4.15
N GLY A 23 5.93 -11.04 -5.31
CA GLY A 23 4.72 -11.00 -6.14
C GLY A 23 3.61 -10.09 -5.59
N ARG A 24 3.92 -9.25 -4.61
CA ARG A 24 2.96 -8.37 -3.94
C ARG A 24 3.45 -6.92 -3.95
N ILE A 25 2.51 -5.99 -4.02
CA ILE A 25 2.79 -4.57 -3.77
C ILE A 25 2.69 -4.32 -2.27
N TRP A 26 3.74 -3.75 -1.70
CA TRP A 26 3.84 -3.35 -0.30
C TRP A 26 3.80 -1.83 -0.20
N PHE A 27 3.09 -1.30 0.79
CA PHE A 27 2.98 0.15 1.01
C PHE A 27 2.61 0.46 2.46
N SER A 28 3.04 1.61 2.96
CA SER A 28 2.63 2.12 4.28
C SER A 28 1.46 3.08 4.14
N ASP A 29 0.48 3.01 5.03
CA ASP A 29 -0.55 4.04 5.17
C ASP A 29 -0.33 4.82 6.48
N PHE A 30 0.05 6.07 6.33
CA PHE A 30 0.55 6.91 7.43
C PHE A 30 -0.50 7.10 8.54
N TYR A 31 -1.72 7.51 8.16
CA TYR A 31 -2.76 7.84 9.13
C TYR A 31 -3.39 6.61 9.77
N SER A 32 -3.42 5.47 9.07
CA SER A 32 -3.91 4.23 9.63
C SER A 32 -2.84 3.43 10.38
N GLN A 33 -1.59 3.93 10.43
CA GLN A 33 -0.48 3.34 11.19
C GLN A 33 -0.22 1.87 10.83
N GLN A 34 -0.36 1.53 9.56
CA GLN A 34 -0.30 0.15 9.07
C GLN A 34 0.59 0.05 7.83
N VAL A 35 1.24 -1.10 7.70
CA VAL A 35 1.90 -1.54 6.46
C VAL A 35 1.02 -2.61 5.84
N TYR A 36 0.72 -2.44 4.56
CA TYR A 36 -0.12 -3.34 3.79
C TYR A 36 0.67 -4.07 2.72
N SER A 37 0.14 -5.23 2.32
CA SER A 37 0.50 -5.86 1.06
C SER A 37 -0.77 -6.29 0.29
N ALA A 38 -0.71 -6.29 -1.04
CA ALA A 38 -1.78 -6.79 -1.90
C ALA A 38 -1.21 -7.49 -3.14
N ALA A 39 -2.02 -8.33 -3.79
CA ALA A 39 -1.72 -8.83 -5.13
C ALA A 39 -1.73 -7.70 -6.18
N GLU A 40 -1.25 -7.97 -7.39
CA GLU A 40 -1.14 -6.97 -8.46
C GLU A 40 -2.48 -6.33 -8.85
N ASP A 41 -3.57 -7.09 -8.77
CA ASP A 41 -4.93 -6.62 -9.04
C ASP A 41 -5.61 -5.97 -7.82
N GLY A 42 -4.91 -5.88 -6.69
CA GLY A 42 -5.41 -5.39 -5.41
C GLY A 42 -6.13 -6.44 -4.56
N ALA A 43 -6.24 -7.68 -5.03
CA ALA A 43 -6.82 -8.76 -4.25
C ALA A 43 -5.96 -9.12 -3.04
N ASP A 44 -6.57 -9.82 -2.08
CA ASP A 44 -5.86 -10.35 -0.91
C ASP A 44 -5.09 -9.26 -0.14
N LEU A 45 -5.73 -8.09 0.05
CA LEU A 45 -5.19 -6.99 0.85
C LEU A 45 -5.02 -7.44 2.31
N ARG A 46 -3.81 -7.29 2.85
CA ARG A 46 -3.45 -7.71 4.21
C ARG A 46 -2.77 -6.59 4.98
N VAL A 47 -3.00 -6.57 6.28
CA VAL A 47 -2.18 -5.79 7.22
C VAL A 47 -1.00 -6.66 7.62
N GLU A 48 0.19 -6.27 7.18
CA GLU A 48 1.44 -7.00 7.45
C GLU A 48 2.09 -6.53 8.75
N ALA A 49 1.91 -5.25 9.10
CA ALA A 49 2.36 -4.70 10.37
C ALA A 49 1.48 -3.54 10.83
N ARG A 50 1.38 -3.37 12.15
CA ARG A 50 0.89 -2.14 12.79
C ARG A 50 2.09 -1.38 13.37
N VAL A 51 2.22 -0.11 13.03
CA VAL A 51 3.33 0.76 13.42
C VAL A 51 2.76 2.00 14.11
N PRO A 52 2.55 1.96 15.44
CA PRO A 52 1.84 3.00 16.19
C PRO A 52 2.46 4.40 16.12
N GLN A 53 3.71 4.49 15.69
CA GLN A 53 4.53 5.71 15.69
C GLN A 53 4.61 6.39 14.32
N GLN A 54 3.71 6.05 13.39
CA GLN A 54 3.69 6.48 11.98
C GLN A 54 4.77 5.76 11.14
N PRO A 55 4.38 4.80 10.27
CA PRO A 55 5.33 3.98 9.49
C PRO A 55 6.09 4.72 8.38
N SER A 56 5.87 6.02 8.19
CA SER A 56 6.54 6.85 7.17
C SER A 56 6.51 8.31 7.60
N GLY A 57 7.13 9.22 6.85
CA GLY A 57 7.04 10.66 7.15
C GLY A 57 8.08 11.57 6.49
N LEU A 58 9.05 11.02 5.75
CA LEU A 58 10.05 11.84 5.05
C LEU A 58 10.33 11.45 3.59
N GLY A 59 9.88 10.28 3.12
CA GLY A 59 10.20 9.78 1.78
C GLY A 59 11.66 9.35 1.62
#